data_AF-A0A2K6E388-F1
#
_entry.id   AF-A0A2K6E388-F1
#
_cell.length_a   1.000
_cell.length_b   1.000
_cell.length_c   1.000
_cell.angle_alpha   90.00
_cell.angle_beta   90.00
_cell.angle_gamma   90.00
#
_symmetry.space_group_name_H-M   'P 1'
#
loop_
_entity.id
_entity.type
_entity.pdbx_description
1 polymer ?
#
loop_
_entity_poly.entity_id
_entity_poly.type
_entity_poly.pdbx_seq_one_letter_code
_entity_poly.pdbx_strand_id
1 'polypeptide(L)'
;MSGEDEQQEQTIAEDLVVTKYKMGGDIANRVLRSLVEASSSGVSVLSLCEKGDAMIMEETGKIFKKEKEMKKGIAFPTSISVNNCDYILKEGDLVKIDLGVHVDGFIANVAHTFVVGVAQGTQVTGRKADVIKAAHLCAEAALRLVKPGNQNTQVTEAWNKVAHSFNCTPIEGMLSHQLKQHVIDGEKTIIQNPTDQQKKDHEKAEFERTTIYKRDPSKQYGLKMKTSRAFFSEVERRFDAMPFTLRAFEDEKKARMGVVECAKHELLQPFNVLYEKEGEF
;
A
#
# COMPACT_ATOMS: atom_id res chain seq x y z
N MET A 1 14.79 -34.11 6.95
CA MET A 1 15.30 -32.72 6.91
C MET A 1 15.50 -32.38 5.45
N SER A 2 14.41 -32.05 4.76
CA SER A 2 14.41 -31.59 3.38
C SER A 2 14.78 -30.12 3.38
N GLY A 3 15.82 -29.75 2.62
CA GLY A 3 16.19 -28.36 2.42
C GLY A 3 14.98 -27.59 1.90
N GLU A 4 14.58 -26.56 2.63
CA GLU A 4 13.76 -25.50 2.08
C GLU A 4 14.62 -24.86 1.01
N ASP A 5 14.30 -25.12 -0.27
CA ASP A 5 14.74 -24.26 -1.35
C ASP A 5 14.29 -22.85 -0.95
N GLU A 6 15.24 -21.99 -0.57
CA GLU A 6 15.00 -20.54 -0.43
C GLU A 6 14.60 -20.03 -1.82
N GLN A 7 13.32 -20.19 -2.17
CA GLN A 7 12.76 -19.58 -3.36
C GLN A 7 12.98 -18.09 -3.24
N GLN A 8 13.76 -17.56 -4.17
CA GLN A 8 14.07 -16.15 -4.26
C GLN A 8 12.76 -15.35 -4.26
N GLU A 9 12.65 -14.38 -3.33
CA GLU A 9 11.45 -13.56 -3.17
C GLU A 9 11.10 -12.89 -4.51
N GLN A 10 9.95 -13.27 -5.09
CA GLN A 10 9.41 -12.62 -6.28
C GLN A 10 8.89 -11.23 -5.88
N THR A 11 9.30 -10.20 -6.61
CA THR A 11 8.95 -8.81 -6.29
C THR A 11 8.27 -8.13 -7.47
N ILE A 12 7.70 -6.94 -7.22
CA ILE A 12 7.13 -6.07 -8.26
C ILE A 12 8.15 -5.57 -9.29
N ALA A 13 9.42 -5.92 -9.17
CA ALA A 13 10.40 -5.71 -10.24
C ALA A 13 10.11 -6.59 -11.48
N GLU A 14 9.27 -7.62 -11.34
CA GLU A 14 8.83 -8.50 -12.42
C GLU A 14 7.43 -8.09 -12.90
N ASP A 15 7.27 -7.85 -14.20
CA ASP A 15 5.99 -7.43 -14.81
C ASP A 15 4.85 -8.42 -14.53
N LEU A 16 5.16 -9.72 -14.47
CA LEU A 16 4.17 -10.75 -14.15
C LEU A 16 3.65 -10.62 -12.70
N VAL A 17 4.51 -10.23 -11.75
CA VAL A 17 4.11 -9.98 -10.36
C VAL A 17 3.17 -8.78 -10.30
N VAL A 18 3.51 -7.68 -11.00
CA VAL A 18 2.62 -6.50 -11.10
C VAL A 18 1.27 -6.88 -11.71
N THR A 19 1.28 -7.71 -12.74
CA THR A 19 0.05 -8.22 -13.39
C THR A 19 -0.82 -9.01 -12.40
N LYS A 20 -0.22 -9.89 -11.58
CA LYS A 20 -0.94 -10.65 -10.54
C LYS A 20 -1.59 -9.73 -9.50
N TYR A 21 -0.88 -8.69 -9.04
CA TYR A 21 -1.45 -7.67 -8.14
C TYR A 21 -2.60 -6.90 -8.80
N LYS A 22 -2.43 -6.42 -10.04
CA LYS A 22 -3.48 -5.70 -10.79
C LYS A 22 -4.74 -6.55 -10.95
N MET A 23 -4.58 -7.81 -11.36
CA MET A 23 -5.71 -8.75 -11.50
C MET A 23 -6.42 -9.00 -10.17
N GLY A 24 -5.67 -9.16 -9.07
CA GLY A 24 -6.25 -9.27 -7.73
C GLY A 24 -7.02 -8.01 -7.32
N GLY A 25 -6.43 -6.83 -7.57
CA GLY A 25 -7.05 -5.53 -7.30
C GLY A 25 -8.33 -5.29 -8.10
N ASP A 26 -8.35 -5.65 -9.38
CA ASP A 26 -9.55 -5.54 -10.23
C ASP A 26 -10.69 -6.43 -9.73
N ILE A 27 -10.38 -7.66 -9.30
CA ILE A 27 -11.37 -8.56 -8.70
C ILE A 27 -11.88 -7.97 -7.39
N ALA A 28 -10.98 -7.55 -6.49
CA ALA A 28 -11.34 -6.96 -5.21
C ALA A 28 -12.25 -5.72 -5.38
N ASN A 29 -11.89 -4.81 -6.30
CA ASN A 29 -12.68 -3.62 -6.63
C ASN A 29 -14.07 -3.96 -7.20
N ARG A 30 -14.17 -4.97 -8.07
CA ARG A 30 -15.44 -5.41 -8.65
C ARG A 30 -16.35 -6.02 -7.59
N VAL A 31 -15.81 -6.89 -6.74
CA VAL A 31 -16.56 -7.51 -5.63
C VAL A 31 -17.02 -6.44 -4.65
N LEU A 32 -16.12 -5.54 -4.25
CA LEU A 32 -16.45 -4.44 -3.34
C LEU A 32 -17.62 -3.58 -3.86
N ARG A 33 -17.56 -3.14 -5.12
CA ARG A 33 -18.64 -2.34 -5.73
C ARG A 33 -19.97 -3.09 -5.74
N SER A 34 -19.96 -4.37 -6.12
CA SER A 34 -21.15 -5.24 -6.08
C SER A 34 -21.74 -5.36 -4.67
N LEU A 35 -20.91 -5.48 -3.63
CA LEU A 35 -21.37 -5.53 -2.24
C LEU A 35 -21.93 -4.20 -1.75
N VAL A 36 -21.30 -3.07 -2.12
CA VAL A 36 -21.82 -1.72 -1.82
C VAL A 36 -23.19 -1.52 -2.46
N GLU A 37 -23.35 -1.86 -3.75
CA GLU A 37 -24.63 -1.74 -4.47
C GLU A 37 -25.70 -2.69 -3.91
N ALA A 38 -25.32 -3.87 -3.43
CA ALA A 38 -26.23 -4.82 -2.80
C ALA A 38 -26.61 -4.45 -1.35
N SER A 39 -25.94 -3.47 -0.75
CA SER A 39 -26.16 -3.09 0.65
C SER A 39 -27.33 -2.11 0.79
N SER A 40 -28.50 -2.65 1.14
CA SER A 40 -29.71 -1.87 1.40
C SER A 40 -30.35 -2.25 2.74
N SER A 41 -31.26 -1.41 3.24
CA SER A 41 -32.00 -1.69 4.48
C SER A 41 -32.76 -3.02 4.36
N GLY A 42 -32.66 -3.87 5.38
CA GLY A 42 -33.25 -5.21 5.41
C GLY A 42 -32.31 -6.34 4.94
N VAL A 43 -31.13 -6.01 4.39
CA VAL A 43 -30.16 -7.02 3.94
C VAL A 43 -29.37 -7.58 5.13
N SER A 44 -29.19 -8.90 5.15
CA SER A 44 -28.39 -9.58 6.18
C SER A 44 -26.90 -9.42 5.91
N VAL A 45 -26.15 -9.02 6.93
CA VAL A 45 -24.67 -8.96 6.88
C VAL A 45 -24.07 -10.31 6.50
N LEU A 46 -24.57 -11.41 7.07
CA LEU A 46 -24.09 -12.76 6.74
C LEU A 46 -24.23 -13.06 5.24
N SER A 47 -25.39 -12.74 4.65
CA SER A 47 -25.64 -13.00 3.23
C SER A 47 -24.71 -12.20 2.31
N LEU A 48 -24.29 -11.00 2.73
CA LEU A 48 -23.33 -10.19 1.98
C LEU A 48 -21.91 -10.74 2.10
N CYS A 49 -21.53 -11.24 3.28
CA CYS A 49 -20.25 -11.93 3.47
C CYS A 49 -20.15 -13.18 2.60
N GLU A 50 -21.15 -14.06 2.65
CA GLU A 50 -21.22 -15.27 1.81
C GLU A 50 -21.18 -14.93 0.31
N LYS A 51 -21.92 -13.88 -0.10
CA LYS A 51 -21.89 -13.39 -1.48
C LYS A 51 -20.50 -12.90 -1.87
N GLY A 52 -19.82 -12.13 -1.03
CA GLY A 52 -18.48 -11.60 -1.29
C GLY A 52 -17.47 -12.72 -1.51
N ASP A 53 -17.43 -13.68 -0.59
CA ASP A 53 -16.52 -14.82 -0.65
C ASP A 53 -16.80 -15.71 -1.87
N ALA A 54 -18.07 -15.99 -2.17
CA ALA A 54 -18.46 -16.74 -3.36
C ALA A 54 -18.02 -16.02 -4.64
N MET A 55 -18.21 -14.71 -4.75
CA MET A 55 -17.78 -13.93 -5.91
C MET A 55 -16.25 -13.93 -6.07
N ILE A 56 -15.48 -13.82 -4.97
CA ILE A 56 -14.01 -13.90 -5.03
C ILE A 56 -13.56 -15.27 -5.57
N MET A 57 -14.15 -16.35 -5.07
CA MET A 57 -13.81 -17.71 -5.53
C MET A 57 -14.20 -17.94 -6.99
N GLU A 58 -15.36 -17.42 -7.42
CA GLU A 58 -15.80 -17.51 -8.80
C GLU A 58 -14.88 -16.74 -9.76
N GLU A 59 -14.55 -15.49 -9.43
CA GLU A 59 -13.72 -14.61 -10.26
C GLU A 59 -12.26 -15.08 -10.33
N THR A 60 -11.67 -15.49 -9.21
CA THR A 60 -10.30 -16.05 -9.23
C THR A 60 -10.24 -17.40 -9.96
N GLY A 61 -11.32 -18.18 -9.97
CA GLY A 61 -11.44 -19.39 -10.79
C GLY A 61 -11.44 -19.15 -12.30
N LYS A 62 -11.73 -17.91 -12.75
CA LYS A 62 -11.75 -17.55 -14.18
C LYS A 62 -10.36 -17.28 -14.77
N ILE A 63 -9.40 -16.91 -13.94
CA ILE A 63 -8.04 -16.51 -14.35
C ILE A 63 -7.04 -17.66 -14.17
N PHE A 64 -5.91 -17.66 -14.89
CA PHE A 64 -4.82 -18.66 -14.76
C PHE A 64 -5.28 -20.14 -14.76
N LYS A 65 -6.28 -20.51 -15.59
CA LYS A 65 -6.85 -21.87 -15.62
C LYS A 65 -5.89 -22.96 -16.08
N LYS A 66 -4.87 -22.58 -16.85
CA LYS A 66 -3.84 -23.52 -17.36
C LYS A 66 -2.84 -23.90 -16.27
N GLU A 67 -2.70 -23.08 -15.24
CA GLU A 67 -1.75 -23.27 -14.13
C GLU A 67 -2.48 -23.90 -12.95
N LYS A 68 -2.58 -25.25 -12.98
CA LYS A 68 -3.40 -26.02 -12.04
C LYS A 68 -2.91 -25.94 -10.58
N GLU A 69 -1.63 -25.66 -10.37
CA GLU A 69 -1.00 -25.61 -9.04
C GLU A 69 -0.96 -24.19 -8.45
N MET A 70 -1.30 -23.16 -9.24
CA MET A 70 -1.29 -21.78 -8.77
C MET A 70 -2.40 -21.55 -7.74
N LYS A 71 -2.00 -21.10 -6.54
CA LYS A 71 -2.93 -20.76 -5.46
C LYS A 71 -3.57 -19.39 -5.72
N LYS A 72 -4.89 -19.32 -5.66
CA LYS A 72 -5.65 -18.08 -5.84
C LYS A 72 -6.99 -18.19 -5.11
N GLY A 73 -7.51 -17.06 -4.64
CA GLY A 73 -8.74 -17.04 -3.87
C GLY A 73 -8.77 -15.91 -2.86
N ILE A 74 -9.38 -16.20 -1.72
CA ILE A 74 -9.59 -15.27 -0.61
C ILE A 74 -8.27 -15.08 0.15
N ALA A 75 -7.81 -13.83 0.24
CA ALA A 75 -6.68 -13.44 1.10
C ALA A 75 -7.13 -12.94 2.47
N PHE A 76 -8.28 -12.24 2.49
CA PHE A 76 -8.95 -11.80 3.69
C PHE A 76 -10.47 -11.98 3.50
N PRO A 77 -11.16 -12.70 4.39
CA PRO A 77 -12.58 -13.02 4.22
C PRO A 77 -13.42 -11.75 4.25
N THR A 78 -14.51 -11.75 3.46
CA THR A 78 -15.42 -10.62 3.39
C THR A 78 -15.96 -10.31 4.79
N SER A 79 -15.59 -9.14 5.30
CA SER A 79 -15.92 -8.70 6.65
C SER A 79 -16.74 -7.42 6.58
N ILE A 80 -17.93 -7.45 7.16
CA ILE A 80 -18.84 -6.29 7.16
C ILE A 80 -19.08 -5.85 8.59
N SER A 81 -18.41 -4.75 8.96
CA SER A 81 -18.45 -4.18 10.29
C SER A 81 -19.41 -3.00 10.32
N VAL A 82 -20.66 -3.28 10.68
CA VAL A 82 -21.60 -2.29 11.20
C VAL A 82 -21.33 -2.13 12.69
N ASN A 83 -21.63 -0.98 13.28
CA ASN A 83 -21.47 -0.66 14.71
C ASN A 83 -21.23 -1.86 15.67
N ASN A 84 -22.11 -2.89 15.69
CA ASN A 84 -21.98 -4.17 16.42
C ASN A 84 -22.32 -5.43 15.54
N CYS A 85 -21.84 -6.64 15.88
CA CYS A 85 -21.86 -7.89 15.06
C CYS A 85 -23.20 -8.68 15.04
N ASP A 86 -23.43 -9.44 13.95
CA ASP A 86 -24.64 -10.20 13.54
C ASP A 86 -25.93 -9.34 13.39
N TYR A 87 -26.15 -8.84 12.18
CA TYR A 87 -26.93 -7.62 12.01
C TYR A 87 -27.68 -7.56 10.66
N ILE A 88 -28.89 -7.01 10.70
CA ILE A 88 -29.68 -6.65 9.52
C ILE A 88 -29.51 -5.15 9.27
N LEU A 89 -29.01 -4.80 8.09
CA LEU A 89 -28.73 -3.42 7.71
C LEU A 89 -29.98 -2.53 7.84
N LYS A 90 -29.80 -1.30 8.31
CA LYS A 90 -30.86 -0.29 8.41
C LYS A 90 -30.45 0.97 7.67
N GLU A 91 -31.44 1.74 7.25
CA GLU A 91 -31.22 3.06 6.68
C GLU A 91 -30.40 3.94 7.62
N GLY A 92 -29.40 4.62 7.07
CA GLY A 92 -28.48 5.47 7.81
C GLY A 92 -27.35 4.73 8.51
N ASP A 93 -27.24 3.40 8.44
CA ASP A 93 -26.12 2.69 9.06
C ASP A 93 -24.79 3.02 8.39
N LEU A 94 -23.76 3.20 9.22
CA LEU A 94 -22.37 3.36 8.77
C LEU A 94 -21.75 1.98 8.63
N VAL A 95 -21.52 1.56 7.40
CA VAL A 95 -21.06 0.21 7.06
C VAL A 95 -19.61 0.27 6.59
N LYS A 96 -18.78 -0.64 7.11
CA LYS A 96 -17.41 -0.87 6.63
C LYS A 96 -17.36 -2.25 6.00
N ILE A 97 -17.00 -2.32 4.73
CA ILE A 97 -16.75 -3.58 4.01
C ILE A 97 -15.23 -3.70 3.86
N ASP A 98 -14.67 -4.84 4.22
CA ASP A 98 -13.25 -5.19 4.09
C ASP A 98 -13.13 -6.58 3.47
N LEU A 99 -12.27 -6.71 2.46
CA LEU A 99 -12.02 -7.98 1.76
C LEU A 99 -10.64 -8.00 1.14
N GLY A 100 -10.15 -9.20 0.88
CA GLY A 100 -8.83 -9.43 0.28
C GLY A 100 -8.85 -10.55 -0.74
N VAL A 101 -8.16 -10.33 -1.86
CA VAL A 101 -7.97 -11.31 -2.93
C VAL A 101 -6.48 -11.59 -3.06
N HIS A 102 -6.09 -12.84 -3.33
CA HIS A 102 -4.72 -13.14 -3.76
C HIS A 102 -4.68 -13.93 -5.06
N VAL A 103 -3.63 -13.66 -5.84
CA VAL A 103 -3.26 -14.43 -7.03
C VAL A 103 -1.81 -14.86 -6.85
N ASP A 104 -1.56 -16.15 -6.78
CA ASP A 104 -0.24 -16.75 -6.52
C ASP A 104 0.45 -16.24 -5.24
N GLY A 105 -0.36 -15.84 -4.26
CA GLY A 105 0.12 -15.29 -2.98
C GLY A 105 0.35 -13.79 -2.97
N PHE A 106 0.19 -13.08 -4.10
CA PHE A 106 0.22 -11.63 -4.14
C PHE A 106 -1.15 -11.05 -3.76
N ILE A 107 -1.18 -10.28 -2.69
CA ILE A 107 -2.40 -9.88 -1.97
C ILE A 107 -2.87 -8.49 -2.38
N ALA A 108 -4.16 -8.35 -2.66
CA ALA A 108 -4.85 -7.09 -2.86
C ALA A 108 -6.00 -6.98 -1.85
N ASN A 109 -5.79 -6.17 -0.79
CA ASN A 109 -6.79 -5.85 0.22
C ASN A 109 -7.46 -4.52 -0.09
N VAL A 110 -8.75 -4.42 0.21
CA VAL A 110 -9.51 -3.18 0.08
C VAL A 110 -10.59 -3.09 1.16
N ALA A 111 -10.70 -1.92 1.76
CA ALA A 111 -11.77 -1.59 2.68
C ALA A 111 -12.46 -0.28 2.28
N HIS A 112 -13.77 -0.20 2.45
CA HIS A 112 -14.57 0.98 2.13
C HIS A 112 -15.65 1.24 3.18
N THR A 113 -15.90 2.53 3.45
CA THR A 113 -16.91 2.98 4.41
C THR A 113 -17.95 3.84 3.70
N PHE A 114 -19.23 3.53 3.91
CA PHE A 114 -20.36 4.29 3.35
C PHE A 114 -21.56 4.26 4.29
N VAL A 115 -22.59 5.05 3.96
CA VAL A 115 -23.85 5.10 4.71
C VAL A 115 -24.97 4.48 3.86
N VAL A 116 -25.74 3.56 4.45
CA VAL A 116 -26.83 2.86 3.77
C VAL A 116 -28.01 3.80 3.54
N GLY A 117 -28.60 3.75 2.34
CA GLY A 117 -29.89 4.39 2.05
C GLY A 117 -29.85 5.92 1.95
N VAL A 118 -28.69 6.53 1.63
CA VAL A 118 -28.62 7.97 1.41
C VAL A 118 -29.30 8.33 0.09
N ALA A 119 -30.44 9.04 0.16
CA ALA A 119 -31.19 9.44 -1.01
C ALA A 119 -30.37 10.39 -1.93
N GLN A 120 -30.52 10.23 -3.24
CA GLN A 120 -29.86 11.10 -4.22
C GLN A 120 -30.25 12.57 -3.99
N GLY A 121 -29.27 13.46 -4.00
CA GLY A 121 -29.47 14.89 -3.71
C GLY A 121 -29.45 15.25 -2.22
N THR A 122 -29.36 14.26 -1.32
CA THR A 122 -29.15 14.49 0.12
C THR A 122 -27.69 14.27 0.52
N GLN A 123 -27.28 14.90 1.62
CA GLN A 123 -25.93 14.78 2.16
C GLN A 123 -25.97 14.15 3.55
N VAL A 124 -25.02 13.26 3.82
CA VAL A 124 -24.74 12.81 5.18
C VAL A 124 -24.11 13.98 5.95
N THR A 125 -24.59 14.25 7.15
CA THR A 125 -24.11 15.34 8.02
C THR A 125 -23.76 14.83 9.43
N GLY A 126 -23.26 15.73 10.28
CA GLY A 126 -22.91 15.44 11.67
C GLY A 126 -21.73 14.48 11.80
N ARG A 127 -21.67 13.76 12.93
CA ARG A 127 -20.51 12.93 13.31
C ARG A 127 -20.16 11.83 12.30
N LYS A 128 -21.13 11.30 11.55
CA LYS A 128 -20.89 10.32 10.48
C LYS A 128 -20.11 10.95 9.32
N ALA A 129 -20.51 12.15 8.90
CA ALA A 129 -19.80 12.89 7.85
C ALA A 129 -18.38 13.26 8.31
N ASP A 130 -18.24 13.74 9.55
CA ASP A 130 -16.95 14.13 10.12
C ASP A 130 -15.97 12.95 10.13
N VAL A 131 -16.38 11.78 10.64
CA VAL A 131 -15.49 10.62 10.75
C VAL A 131 -15.15 10.01 9.39
N ILE A 132 -16.10 9.98 8.45
CA ILE A 132 -15.84 9.53 7.07
C ILE A 132 -14.83 10.47 6.41
N LYS A 133 -15.02 11.78 6.54
CA LYS A 133 -14.13 12.77 5.91
C LYS A 133 -12.74 12.75 6.53
N ALA A 134 -12.64 12.60 7.85
CA ALA A 134 -11.38 12.42 8.56
C ALA A 134 -10.63 11.18 8.06
N ALA A 135 -11.29 10.02 8.01
CA ALA A 135 -10.69 8.77 7.55
C ALA A 135 -10.25 8.85 6.08
N HIS A 136 -11.07 9.45 5.21
CA HIS A 136 -10.71 9.64 3.80
C HIS A 136 -9.50 10.57 3.63
N LEU A 137 -9.43 11.70 4.36
CA LEU A 137 -8.27 12.58 4.32
C LEU A 137 -7.01 11.93 4.93
N CYS A 138 -7.16 11.05 5.91
CA CYS A 138 -6.08 10.21 6.41
C CYS A 138 -5.57 9.25 5.31
N ALA A 139 -6.46 8.63 4.55
CA ALA A 139 -6.09 7.79 3.41
C ALA A 139 -5.33 8.59 2.33
N GLU A 140 -5.82 9.78 1.97
CA GLU A 140 -5.16 10.69 1.03
C GLU A 140 -3.78 11.16 1.53
N ALA A 141 -3.64 11.41 2.84
CA ALA A 141 -2.36 11.75 3.44
C ALA A 141 -1.38 10.57 3.36
N ALA A 142 -1.82 9.36 3.69
CA ALA A 142 -1.01 8.16 3.58
C ALA A 142 -0.56 7.90 2.13
N LEU A 143 -1.47 8.02 1.15
CA LEU A 143 -1.16 7.88 -0.27
C LEU A 143 -0.01 8.80 -0.74
N ARG A 144 0.16 9.98 -0.12
CA ARG A 144 1.22 10.94 -0.45
C ARG A 144 2.49 10.81 0.39
N LEU A 145 2.37 10.23 1.58
CA LEU A 145 3.45 10.11 2.55
C LEU A 145 4.15 8.75 2.52
N VAL A 146 3.45 7.69 2.13
CA VAL A 146 4.02 6.35 1.93
C VAL A 146 4.76 6.34 0.60
N LYS A 147 6.00 6.82 0.64
CA LYS A 147 6.88 6.91 -0.53
C LYS A 147 8.34 6.72 -0.14
N PRO A 148 9.19 6.25 -1.08
CA PRO A 148 10.63 6.14 -0.93
C PRO A 148 11.29 7.29 -0.15
N GLY A 149 11.99 6.96 0.93
CA GLY A 149 12.73 7.92 1.77
C GLY A 149 11.94 8.62 2.88
N ASN A 150 10.63 8.43 2.95
CA ASN A 150 9.84 8.79 4.14
C ASN A 150 9.87 7.65 5.17
N GLN A 151 9.46 7.97 6.40
CA GLN A 151 9.33 7.02 7.51
C GLN A 151 7.87 6.81 7.92
N ASN A 152 7.58 5.63 8.45
CA ASN A 152 6.26 5.28 8.99
C ASN A 152 5.74 6.30 10.02
N THR A 153 6.61 6.83 10.89
CA THR A 153 6.28 7.85 11.90
C THR A 153 5.63 9.11 11.31
N GLN A 154 6.02 9.54 10.10
CA GLN A 154 5.46 10.72 9.45
C GLN A 154 3.98 10.50 9.09
N VAL A 155 3.61 9.27 8.72
CA VAL A 155 2.23 8.88 8.41
C VAL A 155 1.40 8.88 9.69
N THR A 156 1.90 8.27 10.76
CA THR A 156 1.25 8.25 12.09
C THR A 156 0.95 9.65 12.60
N GLU A 157 1.93 10.56 12.54
CA GLU A 157 1.76 11.95 13.00
C GLU A 157 0.76 12.73 12.14
N ALA A 158 0.76 12.50 10.83
CA ALA A 158 -0.19 13.14 9.92
C ALA A 158 -1.62 12.69 10.20
N TRP A 159 -1.85 11.39 10.42
CA TRP A 159 -3.17 10.84 10.75
C TRP A 159 -3.74 11.44 12.02
N ASN A 160 -2.95 11.58 13.08
CA ASN A 160 -3.39 12.21 14.32
C ASN A 160 -3.84 13.67 14.10
N LYS A 161 -3.07 14.46 13.33
CA LYS A 161 -3.42 15.86 13.03
C LYS A 161 -4.70 15.96 12.19
N VAL A 162 -4.82 15.14 11.16
CA VAL A 162 -6.00 15.12 10.29
C VAL A 162 -7.24 14.72 11.11
N ALA A 163 -7.19 13.61 11.86
CA ALA A 163 -8.33 13.14 12.63
C ALA A 163 -8.78 14.16 13.71
N HIS A 164 -7.83 14.75 14.44
CA HIS A 164 -8.17 15.76 15.46
C HIS A 164 -8.81 17.03 14.87
N SER A 165 -8.54 17.35 13.60
CA SER A 165 -9.21 18.48 12.92
C SER A 165 -10.72 18.27 12.77
N PHE A 166 -11.20 17.03 12.90
CA PHE A 166 -12.62 16.66 12.87
C PHE A 166 -13.14 16.19 14.24
N ASN A 167 -12.39 16.44 15.32
CA ASN A 167 -12.66 15.89 16.67
C ASN A 167 -12.78 14.35 16.65
N CYS A 168 -11.98 13.69 15.82
CA CYS A 168 -11.88 12.23 15.74
C CYS A 168 -10.51 11.77 16.24
N THR A 169 -10.42 10.52 16.65
CA THR A 169 -9.17 9.90 17.12
C THR A 169 -8.98 8.58 16.36
N PRO A 170 -7.82 8.34 15.73
CA PRO A 170 -7.51 7.04 15.14
C PRO A 170 -7.49 5.95 16.22
N ILE A 171 -7.91 4.74 15.86
CA ILE A 171 -7.92 3.62 16.82
C ILE A 171 -6.48 3.31 17.22
N GLU A 172 -6.25 3.24 18.53
CA GLU A 172 -4.93 3.01 19.11
C GLU A 172 -4.39 1.62 18.75
N GLY A 173 -3.11 1.58 18.34
CA GLY A 173 -2.37 0.33 18.15
C GLY A 173 -2.67 -0.44 16.86
N MET A 174 -3.51 0.08 15.97
CA MET A 174 -3.78 -0.56 14.67
C MET A 174 -2.57 -0.47 13.73
N LEU A 175 -2.32 -1.55 12.99
CA LEU A 175 -1.16 -1.69 12.11
C LEU A 175 -1.58 -1.72 10.64
N SER A 176 -0.80 -1.04 9.79
CA SER A 176 -0.81 -1.24 8.35
C SER A 176 0.47 -1.98 7.94
N HIS A 177 0.34 -3.15 7.33
CA HIS A 177 1.44 -4.09 7.07
C HIS A 177 2.05 -3.94 5.68
N GLN A 178 3.35 -4.21 5.58
CA GLN A 178 3.99 -4.55 4.31
C GLN A 178 3.45 -5.89 3.81
N LEU A 179 3.19 -5.98 2.50
CA LEU A 179 2.79 -7.23 1.85
C LEU A 179 3.98 -7.83 1.09
N LYS A 180 4.07 -9.16 1.12
CA LYS A 180 4.97 -9.96 0.27
C LYS A 180 4.18 -11.15 -0.29
N GLN A 181 4.80 -11.93 -1.18
CA GLN A 181 4.19 -13.18 -1.65
C GLN A 181 3.91 -14.10 -0.46
N HIS A 182 2.64 -14.50 -0.29
CA HIS A 182 2.16 -15.35 0.81
C HIS A 182 2.27 -14.76 2.23
N VAL A 183 2.63 -13.48 2.38
CA VAL A 183 2.77 -12.82 3.69
C VAL A 183 1.89 -11.57 3.72
N ILE A 184 0.83 -11.63 4.53
CA ILE A 184 -0.13 -10.53 4.71
C ILE A 184 0.29 -9.55 5.82
N ASP A 185 1.16 -10.01 6.72
CA ASP A 185 1.55 -9.39 7.98
C ASP A 185 3.07 -9.15 8.04
N GLY A 186 3.61 -8.54 7.00
CA GLY A 186 5.04 -8.23 6.93
C GLY A 186 5.53 -7.35 8.09
N GLU A 187 6.82 -7.48 8.40
CA GLU A 187 7.47 -6.88 9.58
C GLU A 187 7.40 -5.34 9.58
N LYS A 188 7.60 -4.71 8.42
CA LYS A 188 7.51 -3.25 8.30
C LYS A 188 6.05 -2.82 8.39
N THR A 189 5.75 -2.05 9.43
CA THR A 189 4.38 -1.60 9.70
C THR A 189 4.30 -0.09 9.93
N ILE A 190 3.10 0.45 9.73
CA ILE A 190 2.72 1.80 10.16
C ILE A 190 1.72 1.64 11.30
N ILE A 191 2.02 2.23 12.47
CA ILE A 191 1.15 2.15 13.65
C ILE A 191 0.26 3.38 13.76
N GLN A 192 -1.01 3.20 14.09
CA GLN A 192 -1.97 4.27 14.34
C GLN A 192 -2.04 4.60 15.82
N ASN A 193 -2.00 5.90 16.14
CA ASN A 193 -2.19 6.44 17.49
C ASN A 193 -1.56 5.57 18.60
N PRO A 194 -0.24 5.29 18.56
CA PRO A 194 0.38 4.37 19.52
C PRO A 194 0.43 4.97 20.93
N THR A 195 0.32 4.11 21.94
CA THR A 195 0.72 4.46 23.31
C THR A 195 2.21 4.79 23.38
N ASP A 196 2.64 5.44 24.48
CA ASP A 196 4.06 5.71 24.73
C ASP A 196 4.91 4.44 24.75
N GLN A 197 4.35 3.31 25.20
CA GLN A 197 5.05 2.03 25.21
C GLN A 197 5.17 1.47 23.78
N GLN A 198 4.04 1.39 23.05
CA GLN A 198 4.04 0.94 21.66
C GLN A 198 4.95 1.78 20.77
N LYS A 199 5.02 3.10 20.99
CA LYS A 199 5.90 3.99 20.22
C LYS A 199 7.39 3.72 20.44
N LYS A 200 7.78 3.20 21.61
CA LYS A 200 9.16 2.82 21.91
C LYS A 200 9.51 1.46 21.30
N ASP A 201 8.55 0.53 21.34
CA ASP A 201 8.74 -0.84 20.87
C ASP A 201 8.57 -0.97 19.35
N HIS A 202 7.85 -0.03 18.72
CA HIS A 202 7.57 -0.04 17.29
C HIS A 202 8.78 0.42 16.48
N GLU A 203 9.24 -0.44 15.58
CA GLU A 203 10.39 -0.17 14.75
C GLU A 203 10.12 0.93 13.72
N LYS A 204 11.08 1.86 13.61
CA LYS A 204 11.05 2.88 12.56
C LYS A 204 11.42 2.23 11.24
N ALA A 205 10.46 2.16 10.32
CA ALA A 205 10.67 1.70 8.96
C ALA A 205 10.79 2.89 8.00
N GLU A 206 11.86 2.92 7.21
CA GLU A 206 11.94 3.75 6.01
C GLU A 206 11.30 3.00 4.83
N PHE A 207 10.45 3.70 4.09
CA PHE A 207 9.91 3.18 2.84
C PHE A 207 11.03 3.12 1.80
N GLU A 208 11.10 2.00 1.08
CA GLU A 208 12.29 1.62 0.33
C GLU A 208 12.64 2.66 -0.73
N ARG A 209 13.92 3.06 -0.71
CA ARG A 209 14.45 4.13 -1.54
C ARG A 209 14.90 3.57 -2.89
N THR A 210 14.73 4.33 -3.97
CA THR A 210 15.42 4.01 -5.23
C THR A 210 16.92 3.83 -4.96
N THR A 211 17.41 2.61 -5.16
CA THR A 211 18.83 2.27 -4.96
C THR A 211 19.59 2.10 -6.26
N ILE A 212 18.91 2.05 -7.41
CA ILE A 212 19.54 1.88 -8.72
C ILE A 212 19.51 3.21 -9.47
N TYR A 213 20.66 3.61 -10.00
CA TYR A 213 20.84 4.84 -10.76
C TYR A 213 21.71 4.57 -11.98
N LYS A 214 21.61 5.41 -12.99
CA LYS A 214 22.48 5.40 -14.17
C LYS A 214 22.96 6.82 -14.43
N ARG A 215 24.24 7.00 -14.78
CA ARG A 215 24.74 8.32 -15.19
C ARG A 215 24.18 8.71 -16.55
N ASP A 216 23.81 9.97 -16.70
CA ASP A 216 23.46 10.58 -17.99
C ASP A 216 24.67 11.38 -18.52
N PRO A 217 25.40 10.87 -19.53
CA PRO A 217 26.57 11.57 -20.08
C PRO A 217 26.22 12.86 -20.83
N SER A 218 24.94 13.09 -21.16
CA SER A 218 24.50 14.29 -21.89
C SER A 218 24.31 15.50 -20.97
N LYS A 219 24.32 15.29 -19.66
CA LYS A 219 24.04 16.31 -18.64
C LYS A 219 25.31 16.67 -17.90
N GLN A 220 25.56 17.98 -17.75
CA GLN A 220 26.72 18.49 -17.03
C GLN A 220 26.29 19.56 -16.03
N TYR A 221 26.78 19.45 -14.80
CA TYR A 221 26.48 20.39 -13.73
C TYR A 221 27.64 20.44 -12.73
N GLY A 222 27.99 21.65 -12.29
CA GLY A 222 29.00 21.88 -11.27
C GLY A 222 28.47 21.57 -9.86
N LEU A 223 28.58 20.31 -9.44
CA LEU A 223 28.19 19.85 -8.09
C LEU A 223 28.83 20.70 -7.00
N LYS A 224 28.02 21.22 -6.06
CA LYS A 224 28.43 22.13 -4.99
C LYS A 224 28.91 21.39 -3.75
N MET A 225 28.37 20.20 -3.45
CA MET A 225 28.80 19.43 -2.29
C MET A 225 30.07 18.61 -2.56
N LYS A 226 31.01 18.61 -1.61
CA LYS A 226 32.23 17.78 -1.70
C LYS A 226 31.92 16.29 -1.75
N THR A 227 30.91 15.86 -0.99
CA THR A 227 30.42 14.47 -0.97
C THR A 227 29.84 14.05 -2.32
N SER A 228 29.07 14.92 -2.97
CA SER A 228 28.48 14.64 -4.29
C SER A 228 29.52 14.61 -5.39
N ARG A 229 30.51 15.51 -5.37
CA ARG A 229 31.66 15.43 -6.30
C ARG A 229 32.43 14.12 -6.16
N ALA A 230 32.80 13.74 -4.94
CA ALA A 230 33.52 12.48 -4.70
C ALA A 230 32.72 11.25 -5.16
N PHE A 231 31.43 11.22 -4.83
CA PHE A 231 30.52 10.17 -5.28
C PHE A 231 30.39 10.10 -6.81
N PHE A 232 30.18 11.24 -7.48
CA PHE A 232 30.03 11.28 -8.93
C PHE A 232 31.31 10.84 -9.65
N SER A 233 32.49 11.28 -9.19
CA SER A 233 33.77 10.81 -9.74
C SER A 233 33.99 9.31 -9.54
N GLU A 234 33.51 8.74 -8.43
CA GLU A 234 33.56 7.30 -8.21
C GLU A 234 32.60 6.55 -9.15
N VAL A 235 31.40 7.08 -9.39
CA VAL A 235 30.45 6.56 -10.38
C VAL A 235 31.08 6.53 -11.77
N GLU A 236 31.64 7.65 -12.22
CA GLU A 236 32.29 7.75 -13.53
C GLU A 236 33.42 6.73 -13.70
N ARG A 237 34.24 6.56 -12.66
CA ARG A 237 35.37 5.63 -12.68
C ARG A 237 34.94 4.16 -12.70
N ARG A 238 33.88 3.80 -11.98
CA ARG A 238 33.51 2.39 -11.71
C ARG A 238 32.43 1.86 -12.63
N PHE A 239 31.48 2.70 -13.02
CA PHE A 239 30.27 2.29 -13.74
C PHE A 239 30.10 3.02 -15.06
N ASP A 240 30.85 4.10 -15.30
CA ASP A 240 30.71 4.99 -16.46
C ASP A 240 29.25 5.38 -16.69
N ALA A 241 28.62 4.96 -17.80
CA ALA A 241 27.22 5.21 -18.13
C ALA A 241 26.29 4.01 -17.84
N MET A 242 26.79 2.95 -17.20
CA MET A 242 25.98 1.75 -16.87
C MET A 242 25.16 1.95 -15.59
N PRO A 243 23.98 1.31 -15.48
CA PRO A 243 23.23 1.28 -14.23
C PRO A 243 24.05 0.65 -13.09
N PHE A 244 23.91 1.21 -11.88
CA PHE A 244 24.61 0.75 -10.69
C PHE A 244 23.70 0.87 -9.46
N THR A 245 23.97 0.05 -8.44
CA THR A 245 23.29 0.10 -7.14
C THR A 245 24.09 0.89 -6.11
N LEU A 246 23.43 1.65 -5.23
CA LEU A 246 24.09 2.35 -4.13
C LEU A 246 24.82 1.41 -3.15
N ARG A 247 24.47 0.13 -3.11
CA ARG A 247 25.19 -0.89 -2.32
C ARG A 247 26.58 -1.21 -2.86
N ALA A 248 26.88 -0.84 -4.11
CA ALA A 248 28.18 -1.10 -4.70
C ALA A 248 29.29 -0.21 -4.10
N PHE A 249 28.93 0.81 -3.31
CA PHE A 249 29.86 1.71 -2.63
C PHE A 249 30.23 1.19 -1.25
N GLU A 250 31.50 1.29 -0.87
CA GLU A 250 31.99 0.84 0.45
C GLU A 250 31.31 1.60 1.61
N ASP A 251 31.02 2.89 1.40
CA ASP A 251 30.31 3.73 2.36
C ASP A 251 28.94 4.13 1.80
N GLU A 252 27.94 3.29 2.07
CA GLU A 252 26.57 3.50 1.61
C GLU A 252 25.96 4.82 2.14
N LYS A 253 26.35 5.27 3.35
CA LYS A 253 25.86 6.54 3.91
C LYS A 253 26.36 7.73 3.09
N LYS A 254 27.63 7.73 2.72
CA LYS A 254 28.18 8.77 1.81
C LYS A 254 27.56 8.70 0.42
N ALA A 255 27.33 7.50 -0.12
CA ALA A 255 26.66 7.33 -1.42
C ALA A 255 25.23 7.88 -1.40
N ARG A 256 24.45 7.59 -0.35
CA ARG A 256 23.09 8.13 -0.14
C ARG A 256 23.05 9.65 0.00
N MET A 257 24.09 10.26 0.56
CA MET A 257 24.20 11.73 0.59
C MET A 257 24.60 12.30 -0.77
N GLY A 258 25.56 11.67 -1.45
CA GLY A 258 26.09 12.11 -2.74
C GLY A 258 25.06 12.09 -3.85
N VAL A 259 24.22 11.04 -3.88
CA VAL A 259 23.21 10.80 -4.93
C VAL A 259 22.11 11.87 -4.94
N VAL A 260 21.82 12.52 -3.81
CA VAL A 260 20.73 13.53 -3.72
C VAL A 260 20.98 14.70 -4.66
N GLU A 261 22.18 15.30 -4.62
CA GLU A 261 22.51 16.44 -5.49
C GLU A 261 22.61 15.99 -6.96
N CYS A 262 23.20 14.81 -7.20
CA CYS A 262 23.40 14.30 -8.56
C CYS A 262 22.07 13.98 -9.26
N ALA A 263 21.14 13.32 -8.56
CA ALA A 263 19.80 13.05 -9.08
C ALA A 263 18.97 14.33 -9.24
N LYS A 264 19.10 15.29 -8.30
CA LYS A 264 18.40 16.59 -8.36
C LYS A 264 18.80 17.43 -9.58
N HIS A 265 20.05 17.35 -10.00
CA HIS A 265 20.58 18.08 -11.15
C HIS A 265 20.67 17.22 -12.42
N GLU A 266 19.88 16.14 -12.49
CA GLU A 266 19.74 15.26 -13.66
C GLU A 266 21.05 14.60 -14.13
N LEU A 267 22.10 14.58 -13.31
CA LEU A 267 23.36 13.89 -13.64
C LEU A 267 23.21 12.37 -13.51
N LEU A 268 22.26 11.92 -12.69
CA LEU A 268 21.91 10.53 -12.50
C LEU A 268 20.42 10.33 -12.76
N GLN A 269 20.11 9.46 -13.70
CA GLN A 269 18.76 8.97 -13.93
C GLN A 269 18.45 7.87 -12.89
N PRO A 270 17.43 8.06 -12.03
CA PRO A 270 17.02 7.03 -11.09
C PRO A 270 16.21 5.95 -11.81
N PHE A 271 16.53 4.69 -11.52
CA PHE A 271 15.68 3.55 -11.86
C PHE A 271 14.73 3.37 -10.68
N ASN A 272 13.72 4.23 -10.64
CA ASN A 272 12.77 4.23 -9.53
C ASN A 272 12.11 2.87 -9.41
N VAL A 273 11.84 2.48 -8.17
CA VAL A 273 10.82 1.48 -7.90
C VAL A 273 9.51 2.13 -8.33
N LEU A 274 9.02 1.76 -9.51
CA LEU A 274 7.85 2.35 -10.10
C LEU A 274 6.61 1.70 -9.50
N TYR A 275 5.64 2.56 -9.22
CA TYR A 275 4.26 2.18 -8.97
C TYR A 275 3.42 3.00 -9.95
N GLU A 276 2.35 2.42 -10.46
CA GLU A 276 1.41 3.15 -11.29
C GLU A 276 0.50 4.07 -10.47
N LYS A 277 -0.08 5.05 -11.17
CA LYS A 277 -1.15 5.88 -10.61
C LYS A 277 -2.42 5.07 -10.48
N GLU A 278 -3.26 5.48 -9.55
CA GLU A 278 -4.62 4.96 -9.41
C GLU A 278 -5.39 5.12 -10.72
N GLY A 279 -5.74 3.99 -11.36
CA GLY A 279 -6.62 3.93 -12.54
C GLY A 279 -5.96 3.67 -13.90
N GLU A 280 -4.65 3.50 -14.00
CA GLU A 280 -3.94 3.19 -15.26
C GLU A 280 -3.36 1.75 -15.23
N PHE A 281 -2.99 1.23 -16.41
CA PHE A 281 -2.44 -0.12 -16.65
C PHE A 281 -1.07 -0.06 -17.33
#